data_AF-A0A8C0TDY0-F1
#
_entry.id   AF-A0A8C0TDY0-F1
#
_cell.length_a   1.000
_cell.length_b   1.000
_cell.length_c   1.000
_cell.angle_alpha   90.00
_cell.angle_beta   90.00
_cell.angle_gamma   90.00
#
_symmetry.space_group_name_H-M   'P 1'
#
loop_
_entity.id
_entity.type
_entity.pdbx_description
1 polymer ?
#
loop_
_entity_poly.entity_id
_entity_poly.type
_entity_poly.pdbx_seq_one_letter_code
_entity_poly.pdbx_strand_id
1 'polypeptide(L)'
;MLLNYGDGLERERSRKPDQKLPEFCAVGDPAAMFSSNNSYLSSRGGIIKWFWDSAEEGYRTYHMDEYDEDKNPSGIINLGTSENKLCFDLLSRRLSQSDMLRVEPSLLQYPDWRGHLFLREEVARFLSFYCKSPAPLKPENVSSPLLCSPLLLCPPPPTFDSG
;
A
#
# COMPACT_ATOMS: atom_id res chain seq x y z
N MET A 1 43.58 -62.16 -24.08
CA MET A 1 43.01 -62.76 -25.31
C MET A 1 41.99 -61.79 -25.87
N LEU A 2 42.18 -61.47 -27.16
CA LEU A 2 41.22 -60.95 -28.15
C LEU A 2 40.56 -59.57 -27.92
N LEU A 3 40.97 -58.67 -28.81
CA LEU A 3 40.22 -57.52 -29.32
C LEU A 3 38.79 -57.92 -29.73
N ASN A 4 37.84 -57.01 -29.54
CA ASN A 4 36.79 -56.80 -30.53
C ASN A 4 36.33 -55.34 -30.57
N TYR A 5 36.32 -54.84 -31.80
CA TYR A 5 35.91 -53.52 -32.25
C TYR A 5 34.46 -53.65 -32.74
N GLY A 6 33.57 -52.71 -32.40
CA GLY A 6 32.18 -52.75 -32.85
C GLY A 6 31.40 -51.51 -32.41
N ASP A 7 31.24 -50.60 -33.36
CA ASP A 7 30.48 -49.34 -33.34
C ASP A 7 28.96 -49.54 -33.23
N GLY A 8 28.24 -48.54 -32.72
CA GLY A 8 26.78 -48.43 -32.91
C GLY A 8 25.91 -47.93 -31.75
N LEU A 9 25.66 -46.61 -31.77
CA LEU A 9 24.37 -45.93 -31.54
C LEU A 9 23.84 -45.59 -30.12
N GLU A 10 23.27 -44.38 -30.08
CA GLU A 10 22.30 -43.81 -29.12
C GLU A 10 22.80 -43.28 -27.77
N ARG A 11 23.24 -42.01 -27.82
CA ARG A 11 22.73 -40.87 -27.04
C ARG A 11 21.79 -41.23 -25.85
N GLU A 12 22.31 -41.15 -24.63
CA GLU A 12 21.46 -40.88 -23.46
C GLU A 12 22.04 -39.73 -22.62
N ARG A 13 21.41 -38.58 -22.77
CA ARG A 13 21.77 -37.30 -22.14
C ARG A 13 21.24 -37.32 -20.71
N SER A 14 22.15 -37.23 -19.75
CA SER A 14 21.94 -36.95 -18.32
C SER A 14 20.67 -36.13 -18.03
N ARG A 15 19.74 -36.70 -17.26
CA ARG A 15 18.60 -36.00 -16.65
C ARG A 15 19.12 -34.88 -15.75
N LYS A 16 18.85 -33.63 -16.13
CA LYS A 16 18.76 -32.50 -15.19
C LYS A 16 17.30 -32.39 -14.72
N PRO A 17 17.03 -32.09 -13.45
CA PRO A 17 15.69 -31.74 -13.01
C PRO A 17 15.30 -30.38 -13.59
N ASP A 18 14.15 -30.32 -14.25
CA ASP A 18 13.51 -29.08 -14.69
C ASP A 18 13.17 -28.24 -13.45
N GLN A 19 14.07 -27.33 -13.08
CA GLN A 19 13.68 -26.16 -12.31
C GLN A 19 12.95 -25.23 -13.28
N LYS A 20 11.61 -25.24 -13.20
CA LYS A 20 10.78 -24.20 -13.79
C LYS A 20 11.29 -22.86 -13.26
N LEU A 21 11.92 -22.09 -14.15
CA LEU A 21 12.23 -20.69 -13.94
C LEU A 21 10.91 -19.99 -13.57
N PRO A 22 10.84 -19.16 -12.52
CA PRO A 22 9.69 -18.29 -12.31
C PRO A 22 9.52 -17.47 -13.58
N GLU A 23 8.32 -17.51 -14.16
CA GLU A 23 7.95 -16.63 -15.26
C GLU A 23 8.14 -15.19 -14.76
N PHE A 24 9.28 -14.60 -15.12
CA PHE A 24 9.48 -13.17 -15.04
C PHE A 24 8.25 -12.52 -15.66
N CYS A 25 7.67 -11.54 -14.94
CA CYS A 25 6.58 -10.72 -15.42
C CYS A 25 6.93 -10.14 -16.79
N ALA A 26 6.58 -10.85 -17.85
CA ALA A 26 6.40 -10.27 -19.14
C ALA A 26 5.32 -9.23 -18.92
N VAL A 27 5.70 -7.96 -19.09
CA VAL A 27 4.75 -6.86 -19.27
C VAL A 27 4.01 -7.19 -20.57
N GLY A 28 3.01 -8.07 -20.45
CA GLY A 28 2.08 -8.37 -21.51
C GLY A 28 1.35 -7.09 -21.87
N ASP A 29 1.05 -6.95 -23.16
CA ASP A 29 0.32 -5.81 -23.70
C ASP A 29 -0.89 -5.49 -22.79
N PRO A 30 -0.95 -4.31 -22.14
CA PRO A 30 -2.04 -3.98 -21.24
C PRO A 30 -3.39 -4.09 -21.93
N ALA A 31 -3.43 -3.93 -23.26
CA ALA A 31 -4.61 -4.12 -24.09
C ALA A 31 -5.16 -5.56 -24.08
N ALA A 32 -4.30 -6.58 -23.99
CA ALA A 32 -4.68 -7.99 -24.09
C ALA A 32 -5.21 -8.56 -22.76
N MET A 33 -4.87 -7.95 -21.62
CA MET A 33 -5.37 -8.36 -20.30
C MET A 33 -6.79 -7.85 -19.98
N PHE A 34 -7.34 -6.92 -20.78
CA PHE A 34 -8.70 -6.39 -20.58
C PHE A 34 -9.84 -7.38 -20.92
N SER A 35 -9.52 -8.61 -21.32
CA SER A 35 -10.53 -9.56 -21.82
C SER A 35 -11.34 -10.27 -20.73
N SER A 36 -11.08 -10.07 -19.43
CA SER A 36 -12.02 -10.55 -18.41
C SER A 36 -13.18 -9.55 -18.26
N ASN A 37 -14.09 -9.55 -19.24
CA ASN A 37 -15.38 -8.86 -19.16
C ASN A 37 -16.21 -9.50 -18.03
N ASN A 38 -15.97 -9.08 -16.79
CA ASN A 38 -16.91 -9.30 -15.72
C ASN A 38 -18.18 -8.51 -16.08
N SER A 39 -19.25 -9.20 -16.49
CA SER A 39 -20.49 -8.60 -16.99
C SER A 39 -21.14 -7.63 -15.99
N TYR A 40 -20.72 -7.68 -14.73
CA TYR A 40 -21.20 -6.84 -13.64
C TYR A 40 -20.37 -5.55 -13.42
N LEU A 41 -19.25 -5.34 -14.13
CA LEU A 41 -18.40 -4.16 -13.96
C LEU A 41 -18.37 -3.30 -15.21
N SER A 42 -18.35 -1.99 -15.02
CA SER A 42 -17.99 -1.05 -16.09
C SER A 42 -16.52 -1.22 -16.49
N SER A 43 -16.12 -0.73 -17.67
CA SER A 43 -14.72 -0.74 -18.09
C SER A 43 -13.78 -0.08 -17.07
N ARG A 44 -14.21 1.03 -16.46
CA ARG A 44 -13.47 1.68 -15.35
C ARG A 44 -13.36 0.76 -14.13
N GLY A 45 -14.44 0.08 -13.77
CA GLY A 45 -14.45 -0.90 -12.67
C GLY A 45 -13.53 -2.09 -12.94
N GLY A 46 -13.47 -2.56 -14.19
CA GLY A 46 -12.54 -3.61 -14.62
C GLY A 46 -11.07 -3.20 -14.46
N ILE A 47 -10.70 -1.99 -14.89
CA ILE A 47 -9.34 -1.45 -14.73
C ILE A 47 -8.95 -1.34 -13.25
N ILE A 48 -9.85 -0.79 -12.42
CA ILE A 48 -9.60 -0.65 -10.98
C ILE A 48 -9.43 -2.02 -10.32
N LYS A 49 -10.28 -3.00 -10.66
CA LYS A 49 -10.16 -4.37 -10.14
C LYS A 49 -8.82 -4.98 -10.52
N TRP A 50 -8.44 -4.91 -11.80
CA TRP A 50 -7.16 -5.44 -12.26
C TRP A 50 -5.97 -4.82 -11.51
N PHE A 51 -5.99 -3.49 -11.33
CA PHE A 51 -4.95 -2.79 -10.58
C PHE A 51 -4.89 -3.29 -9.13
N TRP A 52 -6.03 -3.43 -8.48
CA TRP A 52 -6.11 -3.92 -7.11
C TRP A 52 -5.60 -5.35 -6.98
N ASP A 53 -6.09 -6.27 -7.80
CA ASP A 53 -5.68 -7.68 -7.81
C ASP A 53 -4.17 -7.79 -8.04
N SER A 54 -3.62 -6.98 -8.96
CA SER A 54 -2.18 -6.93 -9.25
C SER A 54 -1.36 -6.37 -8.08
N ALA A 55 -1.86 -5.32 -7.41
CA ALA A 55 -1.20 -4.74 -6.25
C ALA A 55 -1.21 -5.70 -5.05
N GLU A 56 -2.32 -6.41 -4.82
CA GLU A 56 -2.44 -7.42 -3.77
C GLU A 56 -1.50 -8.61 -4.01
N GLU A 57 -1.46 -9.12 -5.24
CA GLU A 57 -0.52 -10.18 -5.62
C GLU A 57 0.93 -9.75 -5.39
N GLY A 58 1.31 -8.58 -5.94
CA GLY A 58 2.65 -8.04 -5.81
C GLY A 58 3.04 -7.80 -4.34
N TYR A 59 2.12 -7.30 -3.52
CA TYR A 59 2.33 -7.12 -2.08
C TYR A 59 2.57 -8.46 -1.38
N ARG A 60 1.80 -9.50 -1.71
CA ARG A 60 1.98 -10.84 -1.14
C ARG A 60 3.30 -11.45 -1.56
N THR A 61 3.67 -11.39 -2.84
CA THR A 61 4.95 -11.92 -3.32
C THR A 61 6.13 -11.22 -2.65
N TYR A 62 6.08 -9.90 -2.53
CA TYR A 62 7.09 -9.11 -1.81
C TYR A 62 7.30 -9.63 -0.38
N HIS A 63 6.23 -9.87 0.38
CA HIS A 63 6.35 -10.35 1.78
C HIS A 63 6.94 -11.76 1.90
N MET A 64 6.87 -12.57 0.84
CA MET A 64 7.42 -13.92 0.84
C MET A 64 8.91 -13.96 0.45
N ASP A 65 9.41 -12.90 -0.19
CA ASP A 65 10.79 -12.80 -0.69
C ASP A 65 11.29 -11.37 -0.54
N GLU A 66 11.23 -10.83 0.68
CA GLU A 66 11.61 -9.44 0.94
C GLU A 66 13.11 -9.23 0.75
N TYR A 67 13.47 -8.13 0.08
CA TYR A 67 14.85 -7.67 0.00
C TYR A 67 15.38 -7.26 1.37
N ASP A 68 16.55 -7.81 1.73
CA ASP A 68 17.34 -7.41 2.89
C ASP A 68 18.81 -7.38 2.45
N GLU A 69 19.51 -6.28 2.71
CA GLU A 69 20.87 -6.05 2.20
C GLU A 69 21.85 -7.16 2.62
N ASP A 70 21.68 -7.71 3.82
CA ASP A 70 22.57 -8.72 4.39
C ASP A 70 22.03 -10.15 4.20
N LYS A 71 20.71 -10.33 4.37
CA LYS A 71 20.07 -11.66 4.44
C LYS A 71 19.52 -12.12 3.09
N ASN A 72 19.05 -11.20 2.26
CA ASN A 72 18.42 -11.49 0.98
C ASN A 72 18.63 -10.38 -0.04
N PRO A 73 19.87 -10.17 -0.52
CA PRO A 73 20.19 -9.08 -1.44
C PRO A 73 19.56 -9.26 -2.84
N SER A 74 19.01 -10.45 -3.11
CA SER A 74 18.30 -10.76 -4.35
C SER A 74 16.77 -10.67 -4.20
N GLY A 75 16.27 -10.34 -3.01
CA GLY A 75 14.84 -10.25 -2.73
C GLY A 75 14.16 -9.08 -3.46
N ILE A 76 12.84 -9.05 -3.34
CA ILE A 76 11.96 -8.08 -3.98
C ILE A 76 11.97 -6.76 -3.19
N ILE A 77 12.16 -5.65 -3.91
CA ILE A 77 12.11 -4.30 -3.36
C ILE A 77 10.68 -3.75 -3.48
N ASN A 78 10.10 -3.30 -2.35
CA ASN A 78 8.76 -2.70 -2.34
C ASN A 78 8.78 -1.25 -2.84
N LEU A 79 8.37 -1.05 -4.09
CA LEU A 79 8.09 0.25 -4.69
C LEU A 79 6.59 0.53 -4.87
N GLY A 80 5.74 -0.42 -4.50
CA GLY A 80 4.28 -0.34 -4.65
C GLY A 80 3.58 0.36 -3.49
N THR A 81 4.26 0.55 -2.36
CA THR A 81 3.69 1.19 -1.16
C THR A 81 4.11 2.65 -1.05
N SER A 82 3.13 3.55 -1.01
CA SER A 82 3.37 4.99 -0.77
C SER A 82 3.56 5.26 0.73
N GLU A 83 4.72 4.88 1.27
CA GLU A 83 5.09 5.13 2.66
C GLU A 83 6.17 6.23 2.75
N ASN A 84 6.01 7.17 3.70
CA ASN A 84 7.03 8.18 3.97
C ASN A 84 7.89 7.78 5.18
N LYS A 85 9.13 7.35 4.92
CA LYS A 85 10.14 7.05 5.95
C LYS A 85 11.17 8.17 6.16
N LEU A 86 11.10 9.25 5.38
CA LEU A 86 12.13 10.29 5.32
C LEU A 86 12.15 11.19 6.56
N CYS A 87 11.01 11.36 7.24
CA CYS A 87 10.87 12.27 8.37
C CYS A 87 10.87 11.56 9.74
N PHE A 88 11.34 10.31 9.79
CA PHE A 88 11.29 9.51 11.01
C PHE A 88 12.11 10.14 12.14
N ASP A 89 13.29 10.67 11.83
CA ASP A 89 14.19 11.33 12.77
C ASP A 89 13.54 12.58 13.41
N LEU A 90 12.86 13.40 12.61
CA LEU A 90 12.16 14.60 13.07
C LEU A 90 10.99 14.25 13.99
N LEU A 91 10.17 13.27 13.59
CA LEU A 91 9.02 12.82 14.38
C LEU A 91 9.46 12.14 15.67
N SER A 92 10.43 11.23 15.60
CA SER A 92 10.97 10.52 16.77
C SER A 92 11.54 11.51 17.80
N ARG A 93 12.31 12.51 17.32
CA ARG A 93 12.84 13.57 18.18
C ARG A 93 11.72 14.38 18.84
N ARG A 94 10.68 14.78 18.10
CA ARG A 94 9.57 15.58 18.66
C ARG A 94 8.74 14.77 19.66
N LEU A 95 8.42 13.51 19.34
CA LEU A 95 7.58 12.65 20.17
C LEU A 95 8.28 12.20 21.46
N SER A 96 9.61 12.20 21.48
CA SER A 96 10.41 11.84 22.67
C SER A 96 10.57 12.98 23.70
N GLN A 97 10.04 14.18 23.43
CA GLN A 97 10.16 15.32 24.33
C GLN A 97 9.20 15.19 25.53
N SER A 98 9.60 15.74 26.68
CA SER A 98 8.86 15.58 27.94
C SER A 98 7.45 16.16 27.92
N ASP A 99 7.18 17.17 27.10
CA ASP A 99 5.85 17.74 26.92
C ASP A 99 4.87 16.77 26.26
N MET A 100 5.35 15.84 25.44
CA MET A 100 4.53 14.80 24.81
C MET A 100 4.18 13.64 25.74
N LEU A 101 4.87 13.50 26.87
CA LEU A 101 4.62 12.45 27.86
C LEU A 101 3.56 12.84 28.89
N ARG A 102 2.98 14.03 28.77
CA ARG A 102 1.95 14.54 29.67
C ARG A 102 0.56 14.08 29.22
N VAL A 103 -0.08 13.27 30.04
CA VAL A 103 -1.48 12.85 29.82
C VAL A 103 -2.38 13.59 30.81
N GLU A 104 -3.35 14.34 30.30
CA GLU A 104 -4.39 14.95 31.11
C GLU A 104 -5.62 14.04 31.23
N PRO A 105 -6.36 14.05 32.35
CA PRO A 105 -7.55 13.21 32.54
C PRO A 105 -8.64 13.41 31.47
N SER A 106 -8.71 14.59 30.85
CA SER A 106 -9.64 14.91 29.76
C SER A 106 -9.33 14.13 28.47
N LEU A 107 -8.07 13.74 28.25
CA LEU A 107 -7.63 12.95 27.09
C LEU A 107 -7.98 11.46 27.23
N LEU A 108 -8.30 11.02 28.44
CA LEU A 108 -8.74 9.65 28.71
C LEU A 108 -10.24 9.46 28.46
N GLN A 109 -10.96 10.55 28.20
CA GLN A 109 -12.39 10.54 27.92
C GLN A 109 -12.61 10.68 26.42
N TYR A 110 -13.56 9.91 25.91
CA TYR A 110 -13.93 10.02 24.50
C TYR A 110 -14.43 11.45 24.22
N PRO A 111 -13.85 12.16 23.24
CA PRO A 111 -14.38 13.44 22.80
C PRO A 111 -15.73 13.23 22.11
N ASP A 112 -16.38 14.34 21.76
CA ASP A 112 -17.52 14.29 20.83
C ASP A 112 -17.14 13.62 19.50
N TRP A 113 -18.13 13.35 18.66
CA TRP A 113 -17.95 12.72 17.36
C TRP A 113 -17.03 13.51 16.40
N ARG A 114 -16.69 14.78 16.70
CA ARG A 114 -15.77 15.60 15.90
C ARG A 114 -14.32 15.46 16.36
N GLY A 115 -14.09 15.02 17.59
CA GLY A 115 -12.77 14.93 18.21
C GLY A 115 -12.42 16.16 19.04
N HIS A 116 -11.32 16.06 19.80
CA HIS A 116 -10.89 17.11 20.71
C HIS A 116 -10.64 18.45 19.99
N LEU A 117 -11.15 19.55 20.57
CA LEU A 117 -11.07 20.89 19.98
C LEU A 117 -9.61 21.34 19.76
N PHE A 118 -8.73 21.16 20.76
CA PHE A 118 -7.32 21.58 20.65
C PHE A 118 -6.64 20.94 19.43
N LEU A 119 -6.92 19.66 19.15
CA LEU A 119 -6.35 18.97 18.01
C LEU A 119 -6.89 19.53 16.69
N ARG A 120 -8.20 19.81 16.62
CA ARG A 120 -8.82 20.41 15.44
C ARG A 120 -8.27 21.80 15.13
N GLU A 121 -7.99 22.61 16.15
CA GLU A 121 -7.35 23.92 16.00
C GLU A 121 -5.92 23.79 15.44
N GLU A 122 -5.11 22.88 16.00
CA GLU A 122 -3.75 22.64 15.52
C GLU A 122 -3.73 22.11 14.06
N VAL A 123 -4.63 21.18 13.72
CA VAL A 123 -4.77 20.64 12.36
C VAL A 123 -5.21 21.73 11.39
N ALA A 124 -6.22 22.54 11.74
CA ALA A 124 -6.67 23.65 10.91
C ALA A 124 -5.53 24.64 10.64
N ARG A 125 -4.74 24.97 11.65
CA ARG A 125 -3.59 25.88 11.51
C ARG A 125 -2.48 25.27 10.65
N PHE A 126 -2.16 24.00 10.89
CA PHE A 126 -1.15 23.26 10.13
C PHE A 126 -1.50 23.24 8.64
N LEU A 127 -2.73 22.82 8.29
CA LEU A 127 -3.19 22.75 6.91
C LEU A 127 -3.26 24.14 6.27
N SER A 128 -3.73 25.16 7.00
CA SER A 128 -3.77 26.53 6.49
C SER A 128 -2.37 27.04 6.12
N PHE A 129 -1.39 26.78 6.98
CA PHE A 129 -0.03 27.28 6.82
C PHE A 129 0.78 26.46 5.81
N TYR A 130 0.89 25.14 6.02
CA TYR A 130 1.77 24.28 5.23
C TYR A 130 1.15 23.87 3.89
N CYS A 131 -0.17 23.65 3.82
CA CYS A 131 -0.85 23.32 2.56
C CYS A 131 -1.29 24.58 1.79
N LYS A 132 -1.00 25.79 2.31
CA LYS A 132 -1.30 27.08 1.68
C LYS A 132 -2.77 27.20 1.27
N SER A 133 -3.67 26.86 2.20
CA SER A 133 -5.11 26.97 1.95
C SER A 133 -5.46 28.41 1.51
N PRO A 134 -6.32 28.59 0.50
CA PRO A 134 -6.72 29.93 0.02
C PRO A 134 -7.34 30.82 1.10
N ALA A 135 -7.96 30.21 2.11
CA ALA A 135 -8.45 30.86 3.32
C ALA A 135 -8.11 30.02 4.56
N PRO A 136 -7.88 30.66 5.72
CA PRO A 136 -7.66 29.95 6.97
C PRO A 136 -8.83 29.00 7.28
N LEU A 137 -8.50 27.75 7.58
CA LEU A 137 -9.49 26.73 7.94
C LEU A 137 -10.05 27.01 9.33
N LYS A 138 -11.37 26.84 9.44
CA LYS A 138 -12.10 26.95 10.69
C LYS A 138 -12.09 25.59 11.42
N PRO A 139 -11.74 25.52 12.72
CA PRO A 139 -11.71 24.26 13.48
C PRO A 139 -13.05 23.51 13.52
N GLU A 140 -14.16 24.22 13.31
CA GLU A 140 -15.51 23.64 13.24
C GLU A 140 -15.72 22.80 11.98
N ASN A 141 -14.93 23.06 10.93
CA ASN A 141 -14.95 22.34 9.65
C ASN A 141 -13.97 21.16 9.62
N VAL A 142 -13.14 21.00 10.66
CA VAL A 142 -12.27 19.84 10.82
C VAL A 142 -13.03 18.78 11.58
N SER A 143 -13.23 17.62 10.97
CA SER A 143 -13.56 16.40 11.70
C SER A 143 -12.29 15.57 11.82
N SER A 144 -12.15 14.82 12.91
CA SER A 144 -11.07 13.85 13.08
C SER A 144 -11.61 12.43 12.81
N PRO A 145 -11.85 12.05 11.54
CA PRO A 145 -12.10 10.64 11.24
C PRO A 145 -10.85 9.84 11.60
N LEU A 146 -11.02 8.58 12.00
CA LEU A 146 -9.93 7.73 12.45
C LEU A 146 -8.77 7.65 11.44
N LEU A 147 -9.06 7.77 10.14
CA LEU A 147 -8.11 7.86 9.02
C LEU A 147 -8.80 8.51 7.80
N CYS A 148 -8.07 8.69 6.69
CA CYS A 148 -8.66 9.13 5.42
C CYS A 148 -9.54 8.06 4.73
N SER A 149 -9.29 6.77 4.96
CA SER A 149 -10.01 5.70 4.24
C SER A 149 -11.53 5.71 4.48
N PRO A 150 -12.03 5.92 5.71
CA PRO A 150 -13.47 6.08 5.95
C PRO A 150 -14.09 7.29 5.24
N LEU A 151 -13.35 8.37 4.98
CA LEU A 151 -13.90 9.56 4.30
C LEU A 151 -14.34 9.27 2.87
N LEU A 152 -13.65 8.35 2.18
CA LEU A 152 -14.01 7.93 0.82
C LEU A 152 -15.19 6.93 0.82
N LEU A 153 -15.48 6.31 1.96
CA LEU A 153 -16.54 5.32 2.12
C LEU A 153 -17.81 5.88 2.79
N CYS A 154 -17.72 7.04 3.45
CA CYS A 154 -18.88 7.65 4.10
C CYS A 154 -19.88 8.14 3.04
N PRO A 155 -21.12 7.64 3.03
CA PRO A 155 -22.17 8.26 2.24
C PRO A 155 -22.37 9.71 2.71
N PRO A 156 -22.73 10.65 1.82
CA PRO A 156 -23.06 12.01 2.22
C PRO A 156 -24.14 11.98 3.30
N PRO A 157 -24.06 12.86 4.32
CA PRO A 157 -25.08 12.90 5.36
C PRO A 157 -26.46 13.12 4.72
N PRO A 158 -27.52 12.44 5.19
CA PRO A 158 -28.85 12.69 4.70
C PRO A 158 -29.18 14.17 4.91
N THR A 159 -29.54 14.86 3.81
CA THR A 159 -30.15 16.17 3.90
C THR A 159 -31.45 16.00 4.66
N PHE A 160 -31.49 16.45 5.91
CA PHE A 160 -32.75 16.64 6.62
C PHE A 160 -33.50 17.78 5.91
N ASP A 161 -34.40 17.42 5.00
CA ASP A 161 -35.44 18.33 4.55
C ASP A 161 -36.35 18.60 5.74
N SER A 162 -36.22 19.78 6.33
CA SER A 162 -37.17 20.32 7.29
C SER A 162 -38.45 20.71 6.54
N GLY A 163 -39.45 19.84 6.59
CA GLY A 163 -40.85 20.18 6.33
C GLY A 163 -41.50 20.85 7.52
#